data_AF-A0A316LEI2-F1
#
_entry.id   AF-A0A316LEI2-F1
#
_cell.length_a   1.000
_cell.length_b   1.000
_cell.length_c   1.000
_cell.angle_alpha   90.00
_cell.angle_beta   90.00
_cell.angle_gamma   90.00
#
_symmetry.space_group_name_H-M   'P 1'
#
loop_
_entity.id
_entity.type
_entity.pdbx_description
1 polymer ?
#
loop_
_entity_poly.entity_id
_entity_poly.type
_entity_poly.pdbx_seq_one_letter_code
_entity_poly.pdbx_strand_id
1 'polypeptide(L)'
;MANSIQYKLYLPPGFLDKRINEQVIFDFVDQVRHYSVWRRGDPLQKEPDFVCDGEGLEVTFASSDYSTRNFIGDFCDGVYSPLEAQEDHTQYIQNALERKAKKTYATPRTSLAILCMLELFCWTEAVFIQDPAIQGQKRRFLDKIAQNYLGVNRFYHIYLILPGLMADWYVLDVTSNQTQRVKAPSHADLPYFRRTR
;
A
#
# COMPACT_ATOMS: atom_id res chain seq x y z
N MET A 1 32.77 -2.52 -7.25
CA MET A 1 31.63 -2.63 -8.18
C MET A 1 30.41 -2.88 -7.33
N ALA A 2 29.48 -1.91 -7.24
CA ALA A 2 28.26 -2.10 -6.46
C ALA A 2 27.39 -3.14 -7.18
N ASN A 3 27.04 -4.22 -6.47
CA ASN A 3 26.08 -5.20 -6.99
C ASN A 3 24.73 -4.48 -7.15
N SER A 4 24.34 -4.18 -8.38
CA SER A 4 23.01 -3.64 -8.68
C SER A 4 21.99 -4.77 -8.54
N ILE A 5 21.09 -4.68 -7.57
CA ILE A 5 19.92 -5.55 -7.49
C ILE A 5 18.89 -5.02 -8.47
N GLN A 6 18.45 -5.85 -9.43
CA GLN A 6 17.35 -5.48 -10.31
C GLN A 6 16.03 -5.82 -9.65
N TYR A 7 15.29 -4.78 -9.28
CA TYR A 7 13.94 -4.90 -8.76
C TYR A 7 12.90 -4.73 -9.88
N LYS A 8 11.86 -5.57 -9.88
CA LYS A 8 10.75 -5.50 -10.85
C LYS A 8 9.41 -5.70 -10.14
N LEU A 9 8.51 -4.74 -10.29
CA LEU A 9 7.11 -4.89 -9.91
C LEU A 9 6.31 -5.52 -11.05
N TYR A 10 5.40 -6.42 -10.69
CA TYR A 10 4.39 -6.97 -11.58
C TYR A 10 3.09 -6.23 -11.31
N LEU A 11 2.69 -5.35 -12.23
CA LEU A 11 1.48 -4.53 -12.17
C LEU A 11 0.71 -4.70 -13.48
N PRO A 12 -0.61 -4.46 -13.51
CA PRO A 12 -1.38 -4.57 -14.75
C PRO A 12 -0.99 -3.51 -15.79
N PRO A 13 -1.21 -3.76 -17.09
CA PRO A 13 -1.13 -2.74 -18.13
C PRO A 13 -2.00 -1.52 -17.79
N GLY A 14 -1.46 -0.32 -18.00
CA GLY A 14 -2.19 0.92 -17.74
C GLY A 14 -2.38 1.22 -16.25
N PHE A 15 -1.62 0.61 -15.35
CA PHE A 15 -1.73 0.80 -13.89
C PHE A 15 -1.81 2.27 -13.43
N LEU A 16 -1.17 3.20 -14.14
CA LEU A 16 -1.24 4.63 -13.81
C LEU A 16 -2.61 5.27 -14.07
N ASP A 17 -3.52 4.59 -14.76
CA ASP A 17 -4.93 4.94 -14.79
C ASP A 17 -5.51 4.80 -13.38
N LYS A 18 -6.06 5.89 -12.86
CA LYS A 18 -6.67 5.98 -11.54
C LYS A 18 -7.68 4.85 -11.30
N ARG A 19 -8.55 4.55 -12.25
CA ARG A 19 -9.55 3.50 -12.07
C ARG A 19 -8.90 2.12 -11.92
N ILE A 20 -7.85 1.86 -12.69
CA ILE A 20 -7.13 0.58 -12.68
C ILE A 20 -6.37 0.42 -11.38
N ASN A 21 -5.56 1.40 -10.97
CA ASN A 21 -4.83 1.24 -9.70
C ASN A 21 -5.74 1.17 -8.49
N GLU A 22 -6.80 1.97 -8.42
CA GLU A 22 -7.75 1.89 -7.31
C GLU A 22 -8.37 0.49 -7.22
N GLN A 23 -8.70 -0.11 -8.37
CA GLN A 23 -9.22 -1.47 -8.41
C GLN A 23 -8.19 -2.48 -7.90
N VAL A 24 -6.93 -2.38 -8.34
CA VAL A 24 -5.86 -3.27 -7.87
C VAL A 24 -5.69 -3.21 -6.36
N ILE A 25 -5.70 -2.00 -5.78
CA ILE A 25 -5.56 -1.81 -4.34
C ILE A 25 -6.76 -2.40 -3.60
N PHE A 26 -7.97 -2.18 -4.12
CA PHE A 26 -9.19 -2.77 -3.60
C PHE A 26 -9.14 -4.31 -3.61
N ASP A 27 -8.76 -4.91 -4.75
CA ASP A 27 -8.73 -6.37 -4.94
C ASP A 27 -7.76 -7.07 -3.96
N PHE A 28 -6.68 -6.40 -3.55
CA PHE A 28 -5.80 -6.92 -2.49
C PHE A 28 -6.49 -6.97 -1.14
N VAL A 29 -7.20 -5.91 -0.76
CA VAL A 29 -7.91 -5.84 0.53
C VAL A 29 -9.10 -6.80 0.55
N ASP A 30 -9.83 -6.91 -0.56
CA ASP A 30 -10.98 -7.80 -0.68
C ASP A 30 -10.62 -9.28 -0.53
N GLN A 31 -9.41 -9.68 -0.96
CA GLN A 31 -8.89 -11.04 -0.70
C GLN A 31 -8.75 -11.38 0.79
N VAL A 32 -8.64 -10.38 1.67
CA VAL A 32 -8.51 -10.58 3.12
C VAL A 32 -9.83 -10.32 3.84
N ARG A 33 -10.59 -9.31 3.38
CA ARG A 33 -11.83 -8.88 4.03
C ARG A 33 -13.07 -9.60 3.53
N HIS A 34 -13.02 -10.16 2.32
CA HIS A 34 -14.11 -10.89 1.68
C HIS A 34 -15.43 -10.10 1.72
N TYR A 35 -15.43 -8.88 1.17
CA TYR A 35 -16.61 -8.03 1.18
C TYR A 35 -17.74 -8.70 0.41
N SER A 36 -18.93 -8.73 1.01
CA SER A 36 -20.09 -9.41 0.40
C SER A 36 -20.68 -8.57 -0.74
N VAL A 37 -20.75 -7.26 -0.54
CA VAL A 37 -21.23 -6.29 -1.52
C VAL A 37 -20.33 -5.06 -1.50
N TRP A 38 -19.93 -4.61 -2.68
CA TRP A 38 -19.19 -3.35 -2.82
C TRP A 38 -19.58 -2.59 -4.08
N ARG A 39 -19.30 -1.29 -4.07
CA ARG A 39 -19.38 -0.41 -5.24
C ARG A 39 -18.31 0.67 -5.16
N ARG A 40 -18.02 1.30 -6.29
CA ARG A 40 -17.25 2.56 -6.28
C ARG A 40 -18.05 3.66 -5.59
N GLY A 41 -17.33 4.50 -4.86
CA GLY A 41 -17.93 5.69 -4.25
C GLY A 41 -18.13 6.81 -5.25
N ASP A 42 -19.01 7.73 -4.89
CA ASP A 42 -19.30 8.97 -5.59
C ASP A 42 -18.60 10.17 -4.91
N PRO A 43 -17.58 10.77 -5.56
CA PRO A 43 -16.90 11.95 -5.02
C PRO A 43 -17.83 13.15 -4.80
N LEU A 44 -18.93 13.28 -5.57
CA LEU A 44 -19.90 14.37 -5.40
C LEU A 44 -20.66 14.25 -4.08
N GLN A 45 -20.78 13.04 -3.56
CA GLN A 45 -21.37 12.73 -2.26
C GLN A 45 -20.34 12.65 -1.14
N LYS A 46 -19.06 12.97 -1.42
CA LYS A 46 -17.93 12.83 -0.49
C LYS A 46 -17.76 11.40 0.02
N GLU A 47 -18.10 10.41 -0.81
CA GLU A 47 -17.83 9.02 -0.50
C GLU A 47 -16.33 8.73 -0.71
N PRO A 48 -15.77 7.76 0.04
CA PRO A 48 -14.44 7.25 -0.23
C PRO A 48 -14.42 6.47 -1.56
N ASP A 49 -13.23 6.11 -2.05
CA ASP A 49 -13.08 5.47 -3.36
C ASP A 49 -13.98 4.22 -3.56
N PHE A 50 -14.23 3.46 -2.49
CA PHE A 50 -15.18 2.33 -2.47
C PHE A 50 -16.10 2.37 -1.23
N VAL A 51 -17.31 1.83 -1.39
CA VAL A 51 -18.25 1.55 -0.30
C VAL A 51 -18.51 0.05 -0.28
N CYS A 52 -18.20 -0.60 0.84
CA CYS A 52 -18.18 -2.07 0.99
C CYS A 52 -18.93 -2.45 2.27
N ASP A 53 -19.99 -3.24 2.16
CA ASP A 53 -20.82 -3.69 3.29
C ASP A 53 -21.28 -2.54 4.23
N GLY A 54 -21.52 -1.35 3.66
CA GLY A 54 -21.91 -0.15 4.40
C GLY A 54 -20.76 0.66 5.01
N GLU A 55 -19.51 0.20 4.86
CA GLU A 55 -18.30 0.89 5.30
C GLU A 55 -17.56 1.51 4.11
N GLY A 56 -16.73 2.52 4.40
CA GLY A 56 -15.93 3.21 3.42
C GLY A 56 -14.53 2.62 3.29
N LEU A 57 -13.99 2.56 2.09
CA LEU A 57 -12.59 2.21 1.83
C LEU A 57 -11.97 3.22 0.86
N GLU A 58 -11.08 4.05 1.41
CA GLU A 58 -10.23 4.93 0.62
C GLU A 58 -8.95 4.19 0.23
N VAL A 59 -8.47 4.40 -0.98
CA VAL A 59 -7.24 3.75 -1.48
C VAL A 59 -6.19 4.79 -1.90
N THR A 60 -4.91 4.43 -1.76
CA THR A 60 -3.80 5.31 -2.15
C THR A 60 -2.48 4.57 -2.28
N PHE A 61 -1.46 5.29 -2.75
CA PHE A 61 -0.08 4.83 -2.77
C PHE A 61 0.72 5.47 -1.63
N ALA A 62 1.70 4.73 -1.13
CA ALA A 62 2.82 5.34 -0.45
C ALA A 62 3.66 6.08 -1.50
N SER A 63 3.67 7.42 -1.44
CA SER A 63 4.48 8.25 -2.33
C SER A 63 4.89 9.55 -1.63
N SER A 64 5.96 10.17 -2.14
CA SER A 64 6.30 11.55 -1.80
C SER A 64 5.24 12.54 -2.31
N ASP A 65 5.33 13.79 -1.87
CA ASP A 65 4.51 14.89 -2.38
C ASP A 65 4.84 15.25 -3.84
N TYR A 66 6.02 14.84 -4.34
CA TYR A 66 6.48 15.05 -5.71
C TYR A 66 5.92 14.00 -6.66
N SER A 67 4.63 14.09 -6.95
CA SER A 67 3.88 13.33 -7.96
C SER A 67 4.11 11.80 -7.97
N THR A 68 3.06 11.06 -7.61
CA THR A 68 3.05 9.59 -7.59
C THR A 68 3.50 8.93 -8.89
N ARG A 69 3.36 9.61 -10.05
CA ARG A 69 3.83 9.13 -11.36
C ARG A 69 5.35 9.06 -11.46
N ASN A 70 6.08 10.02 -10.89
CA ASN A 70 7.54 10.03 -10.94
C ASN A 70 8.10 8.91 -10.08
N PHE A 71 7.56 8.75 -8.86
CA PHE A 71 7.96 7.66 -7.96
C PHE A 71 7.79 6.26 -8.58
N ILE A 72 6.65 5.99 -9.22
CA ILE A 72 6.43 4.70 -9.92
C ILE A 72 7.40 4.53 -11.08
N GLY A 73 7.66 5.60 -11.85
CA GLY A 73 8.62 5.59 -12.96
C GLY A 73 10.06 5.31 -12.50
N ASP A 74 10.54 6.04 -11.49
CA ASP A 74 11.90 5.94 -10.95
C ASP A 74 12.17 4.54 -10.38
N PHE A 75 11.18 3.96 -9.70
CA PHE A 75 11.28 2.62 -9.13
C PHE A 75 11.24 1.51 -10.19
N CYS A 76 10.44 1.69 -11.26
CA CYS A 76 10.41 0.76 -12.39
C CYS A 76 11.66 0.83 -13.29
N ASP A 77 12.39 1.95 -13.29
CA ASP A 77 13.61 2.14 -14.10
C ASP A 77 14.88 1.53 -13.47
N GLY A 78 14.77 0.87 -12.31
CA GLY A 78 15.86 0.10 -11.69
C GLY A 78 17.00 0.95 -11.14
N VAL A 79 16.79 2.26 -10.97
CA VAL A 79 17.73 3.20 -10.37
C VAL A 79 17.32 3.45 -8.92
N TYR A 80 17.35 2.40 -8.09
CA TYR A 80 17.04 2.52 -6.67
C TYR A 80 18.05 1.74 -5.81
N SER A 81 18.55 2.36 -4.73
CA SER A 81 19.53 1.78 -3.81
C SER A 81 18.85 1.37 -2.49
N PRO A 82 18.82 0.08 -2.13
CA PRO A 82 18.11 -0.43 -0.94
C PRO A 82 18.65 0.05 0.42
N LEU A 83 19.89 0.55 0.47
CA LEU A 83 20.60 0.85 1.72
C LEU A 83 20.35 2.27 2.26
N GLU A 84 19.90 3.21 1.42
CA GLU A 84 19.52 4.57 1.84
C GLU A 84 18.00 4.69 2.08
N ALA A 85 17.26 3.60 1.89
CA ALA A 85 15.83 3.58 1.55
C ALA A 85 14.82 3.49 2.71
N GLN A 86 15.19 2.87 3.84
CA GLN A 86 14.18 2.47 4.83
C GLN A 86 13.50 3.63 5.57
N GLU A 87 14.25 4.68 5.91
CA GLU A 87 13.67 5.87 6.53
C GLU A 87 12.72 6.59 5.55
N ASP A 88 13.14 6.72 4.29
CA ASP A 88 12.35 7.31 3.20
C ASP A 88 11.05 6.53 2.92
N HIS A 89 11.09 5.20 3.00
CA HIS A 89 9.94 4.34 2.76
C HIS A 89 8.82 4.52 3.79
N THR A 90 9.19 4.53 5.08
CA THR A 90 8.20 4.75 6.14
C THR A 90 7.65 6.17 6.12
N GLN A 91 8.45 7.15 5.67
CA GLN A 91 8.01 8.52 5.46
C GLN A 91 6.94 8.62 4.36
N TYR A 92 7.04 7.87 3.26
CA TYR A 92 5.99 7.87 2.23
C TYR A 92 4.65 7.32 2.71
N ILE A 93 4.67 6.32 3.59
CA ILE A 93 3.45 5.83 4.26
C ILE A 93 2.88 6.93 5.15
N GLN A 94 3.72 7.61 5.95
CA GLN A 94 3.30 8.73 6.79
C GLN A 94 2.68 9.88 5.98
N ASN A 95 3.30 10.28 4.87
CA ASN A 95 2.78 11.33 4.00
C ASN A 95 1.41 10.96 3.40
N ALA A 96 1.24 9.70 2.99
CA ALA A 96 -0.03 9.19 2.50
C ALA A 96 -1.13 9.24 3.58
N LEU A 97 -0.81 8.82 4.80
CA LEU A 97 -1.68 8.91 5.96
C LEU A 97 -2.08 10.35 6.25
N GLU A 98 -1.13 11.26 6.37
CA GLU A 98 -1.38 12.68 6.68
C GLU A 98 -2.26 13.35 5.62
N ARG A 99 -1.99 13.09 4.34
CA ARG A 99 -2.78 13.62 3.23
C ARG A 99 -4.22 13.14 3.28
N LYS A 100 -4.45 11.84 3.45
CA LYS A 100 -5.80 11.26 3.52
C LYS A 100 -6.50 11.60 4.84
N ALA A 101 -5.74 11.84 5.90
CA ALA A 101 -6.23 12.29 7.19
C ALA A 101 -6.75 13.74 7.19
N LYS A 102 -6.59 14.49 6.09
CA LYS A 102 -7.21 15.83 5.93
C LYS A 102 -8.58 15.80 5.24
N LYS A 103 -8.99 14.67 4.66
CA LYS A 103 -10.25 14.55 3.89
C LYS A 103 -11.46 14.29 4.79
N THR A 104 -12.63 14.85 4.48
CA THR A 104 -13.87 14.50 5.21
C THR A 104 -14.74 13.64 4.32
N TYR A 105 -15.05 12.43 4.79
CA TYR A 105 -15.94 11.50 4.09
C TYR A 105 -17.33 11.52 4.72
N ALA A 106 -18.34 11.25 3.90
CA ALA A 106 -19.72 11.07 4.38
C ALA A 106 -19.90 9.75 5.16
N THR A 107 -19.06 8.75 4.89
CA THR A 107 -19.13 7.43 5.54
C THR A 107 -18.45 7.47 6.92
N PRO A 108 -19.17 7.21 8.03
CA PRO A 108 -18.63 7.34 9.38
C PRO A 108 -17.48 6.38 9.68
N ARG A 109 -17.52 5.17 9.09
CA ARG A 109 -16.46 4.17 9.19
C ARG A 109 -15.72 4.10 7.87
N THR A 110 -14.66 4.89 7.74
CA THR A 110 -13.80 4.86 6.56
C THR A 110 -12.45 4.24 6.90
N SER A 111 -12.10 3.15 6.22
CA SER A 111 -10.79 2.52 6.25
C SER A 111 -9.88 3.10 5.17
N LEU A 112 -8.57 2.95 5.34
CA LEU A 112 -7.57 3.38 4.36
C LEU A 112 -6.71 2.20 3.94
N ALA A 113 -6.56 1.96 2.64
CA ALA A 113 -5.58 1.04 2.08
C ALA A 113 -4.47 1.79 1.37
N ILE A 114 -3.23 1.43 1.70
CA ILE A 114 -2.03 2.05 1.15
C ILE A 114 -1.22 0.98 0.43
N LEU A 115 -1.06 1.13 -0.88
CA LEU A 115 -0.13 0.32 -1.65
C LEU A 115 1.29 0.86 -1.49
N CYS A 116 2.11 0.08 -0.79
CA CYS A 116 3.52 0.37 -0.60
C CYS A 116 4.30 -0.29 -1.72
N MET A 117 4.65 0.45 -2.78
CA MET A 117 5.57 -0.06 -3.81
C MET A 117 7.03 0.07 -3.35
N LEU A 118 7.29 -0.31 -2.10
CA LEU A 118 8.54 -0.03 -1.37
C LEU A 118 9.18 -1.37 -0.96
N GLU A 119 10.50 -1.39 -0.83
CA GLU A 119 11.26 -2.59 -0.44
C GLU A 119 11.16 -2.86 1.07
N LEU A 120 9.94 -3.05 1.57
CA LEU A 120 9.66 -3.43 2.96
C LEU A 120 9.60 -4.97 3.13
N PHE A 121 10.33 -5.73 2.30
CA PHE A 121 10.39 -7.20 2.36
C PHE A 121 10.80 -7.71 3.74
N CYS A 122 11.61 -6.93 4.45
CA CYS A 122 12.00 -7.25 5.82
C CYS A 122 10.81 -7.38 6.79
N TRP A 123 9.63 -6.87 6.44
CA TRP A 123 8.41 -6.96 7.24
C TRP A 123 7.51 -8.13 6.89
N THR A 124 7.75 -8.79 5.76
CA THR A 124 6.89 -9.84 5.18
C THR A 124 7.62 -11.18 5.01
N GLU A 125 8.93 -11.17 4.79
CA GLU A 125 9.71 -12.36 4.51
C GLU A 125 10.21 -13.05 5.79
N ALA A 126 10.02 -14.36 5.84
CA ALA A 126 10.35 -15.18 7.01
C ALA A 126 11.82 -15.05 7.47
N VAL A 127 12.75 -14.85 6.53
CA VAL A 127 14.18 -14.70 6.81
C VAL A 127 14.50 -13.45 7.63
N PHE A 128 13.72 -12.38 7.49
CA PHE A 128 13.90 -11.12 8.22
C PHE A 128 12.97 -10.99 9.43
N ILE A 129 11.85 -11.72 9.44
CA ILE A 129 10.89 -11.69 10.55
C ILE A 129 11.51 -12.14 11.89
N GLN A 130 12.58 -12.94 11.84
CA GLN A 130 13.28 -13.41 13.04
C GLN A 130 14.22 -12.37 13.66
N ASP A 131 14.52 -11.26 12.98
CA ASP A 131 15.39 -10.21 13.50
C ASP A 131 14.63 -9.30 14.50
N PRO A 132 15.00 -9.30 15.79
CA PRO A 132 14.30 -8.50 16.81
C PRO A 132 14.39 -6.98 16.57
N ALA A 133 15.47 -6.50 15.95
CA ALA A 133 15.64 -5.07 15.67
C ALA A 133 14.67 -4.62 14.56
N ILE A 134 14.55 -5.41 13.49
CA ILE A 134 13.58 -5.17 12.41
C ILE A 134 12.15 -5.21 12.95
N GLN A 135 11.81 -6.22 13.75
CA GLN A 135 10.47 -6.31 14.36
C GLN A 135 10.20 -5.17 15.34
N GLY A 136 11.20 -4.76 16.13
CA GLY A 136 11.09 -3.61 17.03
C GLY A 136 10.90 -2.28 16.29
N GLN A 137 11.53 -2.09 15.13
CA GLN A 137 11.32 -0.92 14.28
C GLN A 137 9.93 -0.92 13.65
N LYS A 138 9.53 -2.04 13.02
CA LYS A 138 8.18 -2.24 12.46
C LYS A 138 7.11 -1.95 13.52
N ARG A 139 7.25 -2.54 14.71
CA ARG A 139 6.27 -2.38 15.79
C ARG A 139 6.14 -0.93 16.24
N ARG A 140 7.26 -0.23 16.51
CA ARG A 140 7.24 1.19 16.88
C ARG A 140 6.56 2.07 15.83
N PHE A 141 6.80 1.77 14.55
CA PHE A 141 6.16 2.49 13.46
C PHE A 141 4.64 2.25 13.42
N LEU A 142 4.21 0.98 13.50
CA LEU A 142 2.79 0.63 13.50
C LEU A 142 2.05 1.17 14.73
N ASP A 143 2.68 1.13 15.91
CA ASP A 143 2.11 1.70 17.14
C ASP A 143 1.90 3.21 17.02
N LYS A 144 2.85 3.94 16.40
CA LYS A 144 2.70 5.37 16.10
C LYS A 144 1.51 5.63 15.17
N ILE A 145 1.32 4.82 14.13
CA ILE A 145 0.16 4.93 13.22
C ILE A 145 -1.13 4.66 13.98
N ALA A 146 -1.17 3.58 14.77
CA ALA A 146 -2.35 3.20 15.53
C ALA A 146 -2.76 4.31 16.50
N GLN A 147 -1.82 4.91 17.24
CA GLN A 147 -2.11 6.02 18.16
C GLN A 147 -2.63 7.26 17.43
N ASN A 148 -1.99 7.65 16.32
CA ASN A 148 -2.29 8.92 15.64
C ASN A 148 -3.54 8.87 14.75
N TYR A 149 -3.98 7.68 14.33
CA TYR A 149 -5.05 7.56 13.34
C TYR A 149 -6.16 6.60 13.74
N LEU A 150 -5.86 5.47 14.40
CA LEU A 150 -6.89 4.53 14.85
C LEU A 150 -7.45 4.95 16.21
N GLY A 151 -6.57 5.29 17.16
CA GLY A 151 -6.94 5.67 18.53
C GLY A 151 -7.78 6.95 18.64
N VAL A 152 -7.68 7.84 17.63
CA VAL A 152 -8.52 9.04 17.50
C VAL A 152 -9.69 8.87 16.54
N ASN A 153 -10.01 7.63 16.15
CA ASN A 153 -11.08 7.27 15.22
C ASN A 153 -11.01 8.00 13.88
N ARG A 154 -9.80 8.31 13.41
CA ARG A 154 -9.60 8.99 12.13
C ARG A 154 -9.82 8.06 10.94
N PHE A 155 -9.39 6.81 11.08
CA PHE A 155 -9.70 5.71 10.18
C PHE A 155 -10.24 4.53 10.99
N TYR A 156 -11.11 3.72 10.38
CA TYR A 156 -11.65 2.53 11.02
C TYR A 156 -10.64 1.36 11.01
N HIS A 157 -10.04 1.12 9.84
CA HIS A 157 -8.86 0.26 9.68
C HIS A 157 -7.83 0.93 8.78
N ILE A 158 -6.56 0.51 8.91
CA ILE A 158 -5.49 0.87 7.98
C ILE A 158 -4.85 -0.40 7.48
N TYR A 159 -4.77 -0.55 6.16
CA TYR A 159 -4.11 -1.67 5.48
C TYR A 159 -2.87 -1.18 4.75
N LEU A 160 -1.75 -1.87 4.96
CA LEU A 160 -0.54 -1.71 4.17
C LEU A 160 -0.43 -2.90 3.22
N ILE A 161 -0.39 -2.63 1.92
CA ILE A 161 -0.19 -3.66 0.90
C ILE A 161 1.29 -3.63 0.52
N LEU A 162 1.99 -4.72 0.79
CA LEU A 162 3.43 -4.83 0.74
C LEU A 162 3.82 -5.86 -0.34
N PRO A 163 4.76 -5.54 -1.25
CA PRO A 163 5.36 -6.54 -2.11
C PRO A 163 6.25 -7.46 -1.29
N GLY A 164 6.28 -8.72 -1.68
CA GLY A 164 7.19 -9.76 -1.21
C GLY A 164 8.25 -10.12 -2.25
N LEU A 165 9.03 -11.13 -1.93
CA LEU A 165 9.92 -11.78 -2.88
C LEU A 165 9.12 -12.67 -3.84
N MET A 166 9.70 -12.98 -5.01
CA MET A 166 9.13 -13.96 -5.96
C MET A 166 7.68 -13.64 -6.40
N ALA A 167 7.36 -12.35 -6.57
CA ALA A 167 6.04 -11.84 -6.94
C ALA A 167 4.93 -12.11 -5.90
N ASP A 168 5.30 -12.37 -4.65
CA ASP A 168 4.36 -12.40 -3.55
C ASP A 168 3.86 -11.02 -3.17
N TRP A 169 2.66 -10.99 -2.60
CA TRP A 169 2.05 -9.80 -2.05
C TRP A 169 1.46 -10.11 -0.68
N TYR A 170 1.44 -9.10 0.16
CA TYR A 170 0.96 -9.20 1.52
C TYR A 170 0.06 -8.02 1.86
N VAL A 171 -0.99 -8.28 2.63
CA VAL A 171 -1.81 -7.25 3.26
C VAL A 171 -1.56 -7.31 4.76
N LEU A 172 -1.07 -6.21 5.31
CA LEU A 172 -0.90 -6.02 6.74
C LEU A 172 -2.03 -5.13 7.25
N ASP A 173 -2.85 -5.66 8.16
CA ASP A 173 -3.82 -4.89 8.92
C ASP A 173 -3.13 -4.28 10.14
N VAL A 174 -3.04 -2.95 10.18
CA VAL A 174 -2.34 -2.22 11.26
C VAL A 174 -3.10 -2.36 12.59
N THR A 175 -4.42 -2.52 12.55
CA THR A 175 -5.26 -2.65 13.76
C THR A 175 -4.96 -3.96 14.49
N SER A 176 -4.92 -5.07 13.76
CA SER A 176 -4.68 -6.41 14.32
C SER A 176 -3.20 -6.82 14.32
N ASN A 177 -2.34 -6.06 13.63
CA ASN A 177 -0.96 -6.40 13.32
C ASN A 177 -0.83 -7.78 12.64
N GLN A 178 -1.87 -8.22 11.94
CA GLN A 178 -1.86 -9.46 11.17
C GLN A 178 -1.40 -9.18 9.75
N THR A 179 -0.55 -10.05 9.23
CA THR A 179 -0.08 -10.01 7.85
C THR A 179 -0.54 -11.27 7.14
N GLN A 180 -1.20 -11.11 6.01
CA GLN A 180 -1.70 -12.23 5.20
C GLN A 180 -1.10 -12.16 3.81
N ARG A 181 -0.64 -13.31 3.31
CA ARG A 181 -0.19 -13.43 1.92
C ARG A 181 -1.41 -13.46 1.01
N VAL A 182 -1.36 -12.70 -0.08
CA VAL A 182 -2.42 -12.58 -1.08
C VAL A 182 -1.85 -12.83 -2.46
N LYS A 183 -2.70 -13.18 -3.41
CA LYS A 183 -2.30 -13.31 -4.80
C LYS A 183 -2.28 -11.93 -5.44
N ALA A 184 -1.36 -11.72 -6.37
CA ALA A 184 -1.49 -10.61 -7.30
C ALA A 184 -2.86 -10.72 -8.00
N PRO A 185 -3.64 -9.63 -8.15
CA PRO A 185 -4.90 -9.65 -8.87
C PRO A 185 -4.68 -10.20 -10.27
N SER A 186 -5.61 -11.01 -10.79
CA SER A 186 -5.51 -11.77 -12.05
C SER A 186 -5.29 -10.92 -13.32
N HIS A 187 -5.31 -9.59 -13.20
CA HIS A 187 -4.97 -8.67 -14.28
C HIS A 187 -3.48 -8.26 -14.28
N ALA A 188 -2.70 -8.70 -13.30
CA ALA A 188 -1.27 -8.41 -13.13
C ALA A 188 -0.35 -9.49 -13.77
N ASP A 189 -0.76 -10.06 -14.90
CA ASP A 189 -0.07 -11.19 -15.56
C ASP A 189 1.16 -10.80 -16.41
N LEU A 190 1.54 -9.52 -16.44
CA LEU A 190 2.65 -9.03 -17.24
C LEU A 190 3.58 -8.12 -16.42
N PRO A 191 4.92 -8.20 -16.62
CA PRO A 191 5.82 -7.22 -16.04
C PRO A 191 5.48 -5.84 -16.62
N TYR A 192 4.87 -4.97 -15.83
CA TYR A 192 4.74 -3.57 -16.20
C TYR A 192 6.07 -2.88 -15.93
N PHE A 193 6.91 -2.85 -16.97
CA PHE A 193 7.43 -1.62 -17.57
C PHE A 193 8.47 -2.02 -18.65
N ARG A 194 8.15 -1.78 -19.93
CA ARG A 194 9.17 -1.61 -20.98
C ARG A 194 9.03 -0.18 -21.46
N ARG A 195 9.98 0.68 -21.10
CA ARG A 195 10.18 1.92 -21.84
C ARG A 195 10.66 1.52 -23.24
N THR A 196 9.79 1.57 -24.24
CA THR A 196 10.27 1.63 -25.62
C THR A 196 11.03 2.95 -25.74
N ARG A 197 12.35 2.84 -25.94
CA ARG A 197 13.23 3.97 -26.25
C ARG A 197 12.79 4.63 -27.54
#